data_AF-A0A932YYE2-F1
#
_entry.id   AF-A0A932YYE2-F1
#
_cell.length_a   1.000
_cell.length_b   1.000
_cell.length_c   1.000
_cell.angle_alpha   90.00
_cell.angle_beta   90.00
_cell.angle_gamma   90.00
#
_symmetry.space_group_name_H-M   'P 1'
#
loop_
_entity.id
_entity.type
_entity.pdbx_description
1 polymer ?
#
loop_
_entity_poly.entity_id
_entity_poly.type
_entity_poly.pdbx_seq_one_letter_code
_entity_poly.pdbx_strand_id
1 'polypeptide(L)'
;MSHPFPHSMTLLRELVDDPPPLVPEPVLASARATYERLRTMPPSHAREVEDAIIAYGRILWPYRKAFDVLVRAALEASGITAATPCADVVAAHARAREQTRAAIAADAHEYRKHIRAFQELQHALEEQIAALRRLAERAADHPDVFAEITETVRTFERGLASLAREPAVREVCAAIEAYRERHEAARDRRVRESRPRIFR
;
A
#
# COMPACT_ATOMS: atom_id res chain seq x y z
N MET A 1 -1.01 10.72 28.50
CA MET A 1 -2.18 11.07 27.67
C MET A 1 -2.20 10.15 26.47
N SER A 2 -3.34 9.53 26.15
CA SER A 2 -3.46 8.65 24.98
C SER A 2 -3.52 9.49 23.69
N HIS A 3 -2.91 9.00 22.60
CA HIS A 3 -2.99 9.66 21.30
C HIS A 3 -4.44 9.63 20.78
N PRO A 4 -4.93 10.67 20.08
CA PRO A 4 -6.30 10.75 19.56
C PRO A 4 -6.63 9.67 18.51
N PHE A 5 -5.61 9.08 17.88
CA PHE A 5 -5.75 7.96 16.94
C PHE A 5 -4.95 6.74 17.43
N PRO A 6 -5.40 6.06 18.50
CA PRO A 6 -4.61 5.01 19.14
C PRO A 6 -4.41 3.80 18.22
N HIS A 7 -5.40 3.48 17.39
CA HIS A 7 -5.31 2.36 16.46
C HIS A 7 -4.30 2.60 15.34
N SER A 8 -4.36 3.73 14.65
CA SER A 8 -3.40 4.08 13.59
C SER A 8 -1.98 4.17 14.13
N MET A 9 -1.78 4.74 15.33
CA MET A 9 -0.47 4.76 15.97
C MET A 9 0.02 3.36 16.35
N THR A 10 -0.88 2.44 16.70
CA THR A 10 -0.52 1.04 16.93
C THR A 10 -0.03 0.41 15.63
N LEU A 11 -0.77 0.57 14.52
CA LEU A 11 -0.34 0.07 13.21
C LEU A 11 1.03 0.63 12.79
N LEU A 12 1.24 1.93 12.97
CA LEU A 12 2.52 2.56 12.65
C LEU A 12 3.64 2.02 13.55
N ARG A 13 3.39 1.80 14.85
CA ARG A 13 4.36 1.20 15.76
C ARG A 13 4.74 -0.21 15.32
N GLU A 14 3.77 -1.07 15.01
CA GLU A 14 4.03 -2.44 14.58
C GLU A 14 4.90 -2.48 13.30
N LEU A 15 4.67 -1.55 12.35
CA LEU A 15 5.50 -1.42 11.15
C LEU A 15 6.96 -1.08 11.47
N VAL A 16 7.21 -0.37 12.57
CA VAL A 16 8.52 0.10 12.99
C VAL A 16 9.24 -0.92 13.88
N ASP A 17 8.51 -1.59 14.77
CA ASP A 17 9.08 -2.46 15.80
C ASP A 17 9.28 -3.91 15.34
N ASP A 18 8.46 -4.43 14.41
CA ASP A 18 8.62 -5.78 13.84
C ASP A 18 8.82 -5.73 12.31
N PRO A 19 9.88 -5.08 11.79
CA PRO A 19 10.10 -5.02 10.36
C PRO A 19 10.42 -6.42 9.79
N PRO A 20 10.13 -6.65 8.50
CA PRO A 20 10.65 -7.81 7.79
C PRO A 20 12.18 -7.86 7.83
N PRO A 21 12.79 -9.04 7.67
CA PRO A 21 14.25 -9.16 7.60
C PRO A 21 14.84 -8.33 6.44
N LEU A 22 16.11 -7.94 6.57
CA LEU A 22 16.91 -7.24 5.55
C LEU A 22 16.40 -5.86 5.09
N VAL A 23 15.42 -5.28 5.78
CA VAL A 23 15.07 -3.87 5.56
C VAL A 23 16.28 -2.99 5.93
N PRO A 24 16.67 -2.01 5.08
CA PRO A 24 17.83 -1.17 5.37
C PRO A 24 17.64 -0.33 6.64
N GLU A 25 18.68 -0.27 7.48
CA GLU A 25 18.66 0.50 8.73
C GLU A 25 18.29 1.99 8.54
N PRO A 26 18.75 2.71 7.51
CA PRO A 26 18.34 4.11 7.30
C PRO A 26 16.82 4.28 7.12
N VAL A 27 16.15 3.29 6.52
CA VAL A 27 14.68 3.29 6.36
C VAL A 27 14.01 3.13 7.71
N LEU A 28 14.49 2.19 8.54
CA LEU A 28 13.96 1.95 9.89
C LEU A 28 14.19 3.14 10.82
N ALA A 29 15.37 3.75 10.78
CA ALA A 29 15.70 4.94 11.55
C ALA A 29 14.78 6.12 11.19
N SER A 30 14.52 6.34 9.89
CA SER A 30 13.55 7.35 9.43
C SER A 30 12.14 7.06 9.93
N ALA A 31 11.70 5.80 9.88
CA ALA A 31 10.39 5.36 10.34
C ALA A 31 10.22 5.57 11.85
N ARG A 32 11.22 5.19 12.66
CA ARG A 32 11.27 5.43 14.11
C ARG A 32 11.18 6.93 14.43
N ALA A 33 11.99 7.76 13.76
CA ALA A 33 11.96 9.20 13.97
C ALA A 33 10.59 9.83 13.62
N THR A 34 9.96 9.34 12.55
CA THR A 34 8.62 9.80 12.15
C THR A 34 7.56 9.38 13.15
N TYR A 35 7.62 8.14 13.65
CA TYR A 35 6.73 7.65 14.70
C TYR A 35 6.83 8.49 15.97
N GLU A 36 8.04 8.74 16.48
CA GLU A 36 8.25 9.54 17.69
C GLU A 36 7.75 10.97 17.53
N ARG A 37 8.00 11.59 16.36
CA ARG A 37 7.45 12.90 16.04
C ARG A 37 5.93 12.89 16.12
N LEU A 38 5.27 12.00 15.38
CA LEU A 38 3.80 11.91 15.31
C LEU A 38 3.16 11.59 16.67
N ARG A 39 3.81 10.76 17.50
CA ARG A 39 3.34 10.42 18.85
C ARG A 39 3.19 11.63 19.76
N THR A 40 3.97 12.69 19.52
CA THR A 40 3.93 13.94 20.30
C THR A 40 3.06 15.03 19.67
N MET A 41 2.51 14.80 18.47
CA MET A 41 1.75 15.82 17.73
C MET A 41 0.29 15.95 18.21
N PRO A 42 -0.34 17.13 18.00
CA PRO A 42 -1.75 17.35 18.36
C PRO A 42 -2.74 16.54 17.50
N PRO A 43 -4.01 16.42 17.93
CA PRO A 43 -5.07 15.63 17.27
C PRO A 43 -5.47 16.01 15.84
N SER A 44 -5.04 17.14 15.31
CA SER A 44 -5.44 17.60 13.98
C SER A 44 -4.78 16.85 12.81
N HIS A 45 -4.00 15.80 13.07
CA HIS A 45 -3.08 15.19 12.10
C HIS A 45 -3.37 13.72 11.75
N ALA A 46 -4.63 13.27 11.82
CA ALA A 46 -5.01 11.89 11.45
C ALA A 46 -4.46 11.47 10.08
N ARG A 47 -4.53 12.42 9.13
CA ARG A 47 -4.04 12.24 7.77
C ARG A 47 -2.53 12.06 7.71
N GLU A 48 -1.76 12.78 8.52
CA GLU A 48 -0.31 12.62 8.54
C GLU A 48 0.13 11.25 9.08
N VAL A 49 -0.62 10.71 10.04
CA VAL A 49 -0.38 9.35 10.54
C VAL A 49 -0.64 8.33 9.43
N GLU A 50 -1.76 8.46 8.72
CA GLU A 50 -2.08 7.58 7.60
C GLU A 50 -1.04 7.73 6.46
N ASP A 51 -0.66 8.95 6.10
CA ASP A 51 0.33 9.21 5.06
C ASP A 51 1.69 8.61 5.43
N ALA A 52 2.09 8.65 6.70
CA ALA A 52 3.28 7.96 7.18
C ALA A 52 3.15 6.42 7.07
N ILE A 53 2.00 5.86 7.46
CA ILE A 53 1.74 4.42 7.30
C ILE A 53 1.80 4.02 5.82
N ILE A 54 1.24 4.84 4.92
CA ILE A 54 1.27 4.58 3.47
C ILE A 54 2.70 4.64 2.95
N ALA A 55 3.46 5.68 3.31
CA ALA A 55 4.82 5.87 2.85
C ALA A 55 5.74 4.70 3.25
N TYR A 56 5.80 4.36 4.54
CA TYR A 56 6.59 3.22 5.01
C TYR A 56 5.98 1.89 4.59
N GLY A 57 4.65 1.84 4.54
CA GLY A 57 3.83 0.79 3.95
C GLY A 57 4.41 0.27 2.65
N ARG A 58 4.49 1.19 1.69
CA ARG A 58 5.02 0.98 0.35
C ARG A 58 6.49 0.57 0.36
N ILE A 59 7.35 1.24 1.12
CA ILE A 59 8.79 0.90 1.16
C ILE A 59 9.01 -0.54 1.64
N LEU A 60 8.24 -0.97 2.64
CA LEU A 60 8.36 -2.30 3.24
C LEU A 60 7.62 -3.40 2.47
N TRP A 61 6.76 -3.04 1.52
CA TRP A 61 5.93 -3.97 0.76
C TRP A 61 6.71 -5.14 0.13
N PRO A 62 7.80 -4.93 -0.64
CA PRO A 62 8.48 -6.04 -1.31
C PRO A 62 9.13 -7.01 -0.31
N TYR A 63 9.62 -6.49 0.82
CA TYR A 63 10.18 -7.30 1.90
C TYR A 63 9.11 -8.15 2.59
N ARG A 64 7.94 -7.58 2.86
CA ARG A 64 6.77 -8.31 3.42
C ARG A 64 6.30 -9.40 2.47
N LYS A 65 6.10 -9.08 1.19
CA LYS A 65 5.66 -10.05 0.17
C LYS A 65 6.64 -11.21 0.04
N ALA A 66 7.93 -10.91 -0.02
CA ALA A 66 8.97 -11.93 -0.05
C ALA A 66 8.95 -12.82 1.21
N PHE A 67 8.66 -12.23 2.37
CA PHE A 67 8.64 -12.96 3.64
C PHE A 67 7.39 -13.86 3.71
N ASP A 68 6.24 -13.35 3.29
CA ASP A 68 4.98 -14.08 3.24
C ASP A 68 5.03 -15.31 2.33
N VAL A 69 5.78 -15.23 1.22
CA VAL A 69 6.02 -16.39 0.33
C VAL A 69 6.71 -17.53 1.10
N LEU A 70 7.75 -17.20 1.85
CA LEU A 70 8.52 -18.19 2.61
C LEU A 70 7.74 -18.71 3.82
N VAL A 71 7.02 -17.84 4.53
CA VAL A 71 6.14 -18.24 5.65
C VAL A 71 5.03 -19.16 5.16
N ARG A 72 4.44 -18.87 3.99
CA ARG A 72 3.42 -19.74 3.39
C ARG A 72 3.97 -21.12 3.06
N ALA A 73 5.16 -21.20 2.46
CA ALA A 73 5.81 -22.48 2.19
C ALA A 73 6.06 -23.29 3.49
N ALA A 74 6.47 -22.62 4.57
CA ALA A 74 6.64 -23.26 5.88
C ALA A 74 5.31 -23.74 6.50
N LEU A 75 4.23 -22.97 6.31
CA LEU A 75 2.89 -23.34 6.76
C LEU A 75 2.32 -24.54 6.00
N GLU A 76 2.52 -24.58 4.68
CA GLU A 76 2.12 -25.71 3.84
C GLU A 76 2.82 -27.01 4.28
N ALA A 77 4.10 -26.92 4.64
CA ALA A 77 4.85 -28.05 5.20
C ALA A 77 4.38 -28.49 6.59
N SER A 78 3.67 -27.62 7.33
CA SER A 78 3.21 -27.90 8.70
C SER A 78 1.93 -28.74 8.77
N GLY A 79 1.30 -29.05 7.63
CA GLY A 79 0.13 -29.94 7.56
C GLY A 79 -1.14 -29.38 8.23
N ILE A 80 -1.27 -28.05 8.32
CA ILE A 80 -2.49 -27.40 8.83
C ILE A 80 -3.64 -27.70 7.87
N THR A 81 -4.81 -28.03 8.42
CA THR A 81 -6.02 -28.33 7.64
C THR A 81 -7.18 -27.44 8.07
N ALA A 82 -8.28 -27.48 7.33
CA ALA A 82 -9.52 -26.77 7.70
C ALA A 82 -10.14 -27.25 9.03
N ALA A 83 -9.77 -28.44 9.51
CA ALA A 83 -10.22 -28.98 10.80
C ALA A 83 -9.35 -28.54 11.98
N THR A 84 -8.21 -27.89 11.73
CA THR A 84 -7.29 -27.45 12.79
C THR A 84 -7.92 -26.32 13.63
N PRO A 85 -7.92 -26.42 14.97
CA PRO A 85 -8.44 -25.36 15.84
C PRO A 85 -7.73 -24.02 15.62
N CYS A 86 -8.46 -22.91 15.75
CA CYS A 86 -7.94 -21.56 15.51
C CYS A 86 -6.67 -21.24 16.32
N ALA A 87 -6.62 -21.64 17.60
CA ALA A 87 -5.45 -21.43 18.46
C ALA A 87 -4.20 -22.13 17.90
N ASP A 88 -4.35 -23.33 17.34
CA ASP A 88 -3.25 -24.10 16.75
C ASP A 88 -2.80 -23.49 15.42
N VAL A 89 -3.74 -22.96 14.63
CA VAL A 89 -3.42 -22.21 13.40
C VAL A 89 -2.58 -20.98 13.73
N VAL A 90 -2.99 -20.19 14.73
CA VAL A 90 -2.24 -19.00 15.17
C VAL A 90 -0.84 -19.38 15.67
N ALA A 91 -0.74 -20.42 16.51
CA ALA A 91 0.53 -20.90 17.02
C ALA A 91 1.46 -21.42 15.91
N ALA A 92 0.90 -22.12 14.92
CA ALA A 92 1.67 -22.59 13.76
C ALA A 92 2.15 -21.42 12.89
N HIS A 93 1.33 -20.38 12.73
CA HIS A 93 1.71 -19.17 12.01
C HIS A 93 2.82 -18.39 12.71
N ALA A 94 2.79 -18.31 14.04
CA ALA A 94 3.88 -17.71 14.82
C ALA A 94 5.18 -18.53 14.67
N ARG A 95 5.12 -19.86 14.77
CA ARG A 95 6.27 -20.75 14.58
C ARG A 95 6.86 -20.65 13.17
N ALA A 96 6.01 -20.66 12.14
CA ALA A 96 6.44 -20.54 10.75
C ALA A 96 7.18 -19.21 10.51
N ARG A 97 6.65 -18.09 11.03
CA ARG A 97 7.32 -16.78 10.94
C ARG A 97 8.70 -16.80 11.59
N GLU A 98 8.82 -17.34 12.79
CA GLU A 98 10.10 -17.39 13.51
C GLU A 98 11.12 -18.30 12.79
N GLN A 99 10.69 -19.47 12.34
CA GLN A 99 11.53 -20.38 11.55
C GLN A 99 12.01 -19.74 10.26
N THR A 100 11.12 -19.03 9.55
CA THR A 100 11.49 -18.28 8.34
C THR A 100 12.49 -17.17 8.65
N ARG A 101 12.34 -16.41 9.74
CA ARG A 101 13.32 -15.40 10.17
C ARG A 101 14.69 -16.04 10.43
N ALA A 102 14.74 -17.14 11.16
CA ALA A 102 15.98 -17.87 11.44
C ALA A 102 16.63 -18.41 10.16
N ALA A 103 15.83 -18.97 9.24
CA ALA A 103 16.33 -19.47 7.96
C ALA A 103 16.93 -18.35 7.10
N ILE A 104 16.26 -17.19 7.00
CA ILE A 104 16.77 -16.02 6.27
C ILE A 104 18.07 -15.49 6.89
N ALA A 105 18.17 -15.51 8.23
CA ALA A 105 19.38 -15.10 8.93
C ALA A 105 20.58 -16.03 8.62
N ALA A 106 20.32 -17.33 8.42
CA ALA A 106 21.33 -18.30 8.03
C ALA A 106 21.70 -18.22 6.54
N ASP A 107 20.70 -18.13 5.65
CA ASP A 107 20.88 -17.94 4.21
C ASP A 107 19.77 -17.04 3.63
N ALA A 108 20.17 -15.85 3.20
CA ALA A 108 19.30 -14.84 2.64
C ALA A 108 19.10 -14.95 1.12
N HIS A 109 19.70 -15.92 0.43
CA HIS A 109 19.76 -15.94 -1.04
C HIS A 109 18.38 -15.94 -1.70
N GLU A 110 17.53 -16.92 -1.38
CA GLU A 110 16.19 -17.03 -1.99
C GLU A 110 15.29 -15.86 -1.57
N TYR A 111 15.42 -15.38 -0.32
CA TYR A 111 14.67 -14.22 0.15
C TYR A 111 15.02 -12.95 -0.63
N ARG A 112 16.32 -12.70 -0.91
CA ARG A 112 16.75 -11.56 -1.73
C ARG A 112 16.28 -11.66 -3.18
N LYS A 113 16.14 -12.86 -3.72
CA LYS A 113 15.57 -13.09 -5.06
C LYS A 113 14.09 -12.71 -5.10
N HIS A 114 13.31 -13.11 -4.09
CA HIS A 114 11.91 -12.68 -3.97
C HIS A 114 11.79 -11.16 -3.75
N ILE A 115 12.63 -10.55 -2.92
CA ILE A 115 12.63 -9.09 -2.72
C ILE A 115 12.78 -8.38 -4.06
N ARG A 116 13.74 -8.79 -4.90
CA ARG A 116 13.97 -8.19 -6.22
C ARG A 116 12.76 -8.33 -7.15
N ALA A 117 12.18 -9.53 -7.24
CA ALA A 117 10.99 -9.75 -8.06
C ALA A 117 9.81 -8.87 -7.61
N PHE A 118 9.61 -8.70 -6.30
CA PHE A 118 8.56 -7.81 -5.80
C PHE A 118 8.93 -6.32 -5.96
N GLN A 119 10.20 -5.94 -5.91
CA GLN A 119 10.60 -4.56 -6.23
C GLN A 119 10.27 -4.18 -7.68
N GLU A 120 10.49 -5.10 -8.63
CA GLU A 120 10.10 -4.90 -10.04
C GLU A 120 8.58 -4.76 -10.19
N LEU A 121 7.81 -5.63 -9.54
CA LEU A 121 6.35 -5.55 -9.55
C LEU A 121 5.83 -4.26 -8.89
N GLN A 122 6.42 -3.85 -7.76
CA GLN A 122 6.09 -2.60 -7.10
C GLN A 122 6.35 -1.42 -8.02
N HIS A 123 7.52 -1.39 -8.67
CA HIS A 123 7.87 -0.32 -9.59
C HIS A 123 6.84 -0.19 -10.71
N ALA A 124 6.45 -1.30 -11.34
CA ALA A 124 5.41 -1.30 -12.37
C ALA A 124 4.07 -0.77 -11.85
N LEU A 125 3.65 -1.15 -10.64
CA LEU A 125 2.43 -0.60 -10.01
C LEU A 125 2.54 0.90 -9.76
N GLU A 126 3.67 1.37 -9.24
CA GLU A 126 3.90 2.78 -8.93
C GLU A 126 3.95 3.66 -10.19
N GLU A 127 4.49 3.15 -11.30
CA GLU A 127 4.45 3.84 -12.59
C GLU A 127 3.00 4.08 -13.07
N GLN A 128 2.14 3.06 -12.93
CA GLN A 128 0.72 3.18 -13.32
C GLN A 128 -0.05 4.10 -12.37
N ILE A 129 0.20 4.02 -11.06
CA ILE A 129 -0.39 4.95 -10.08
C ILE A 129 0.04 6.39 -10.38
N ALA A 130 1.31 6.62 -10.75
CA ALA A 130 1.78 7.93 -11.19
C ALA A 130 1.08 8.41 -12.48
N ALA A 131 0.75 7.50 -13.41
CA ALA A 131 -0.05 7.84 -14.58
C ALA A 131 -1.48 8.28 -14.23
N LEU A 132 -2.11 7.64 -13.24
CA LEU A 132 -3.42 8.08 -12.71
C LEU A 132 -3.34 9.46 -12.08
N ARG A 133 -2.30 9.76 -11.31
CA ARG A 133 -2.10 11.11 -10.73
C ARG A 133 -2.02 12.19 -11.81
N ARG A 134 -1.22 11.96 -12.85
CA ARG A 134 -1.15 12.86 -14.02
C ARG A 134 -2.49 13.02 -14.73
N LEU A 135 -3.33 11.99 -14.71
CA LEU A 135 -4.69 12.07 -15.25
C LEU A 135 -5.60 12.92 -14.36
N ALA A 136 -5.50 12.78 -13.03
CA ALA A 136 -6.20 13.65 -12.09
C ALA A 136 -5.85 15.12 -12.34
N GLU A 137 -4.56 15.45 -12.44
CA GLU A 137 -4.09 16.81 -12.72
C GLU A 137 -4.71 17.40 -14.00
N ARG A 138 -4.81 16.61 -15.08
CA ARG A 138 -5.49 17.03 -16.32
C ARG A 138 -7.01 17.21 -16.17
N ALA A 139 -7.60 16.57 -15.17
CA ALA A 139 -9.01 16.68 -14.84
C ALA A 139 -9.31 17.77 -13.80
N ALA A 140 -8.34 18.65 -13.46
CA ALA A 140 -8.53 19.70 -12.45
C ALA A 140 -9.73 20.62 -12.71
N ASP A 141 -10.06 20.87 -13.98
CA ASP A 141 -11.24 21.66 -14.40
C ASP A 141 -12.58 20.93 -14.15
N HIS A 142 -12.54 19.66 -13.75
CA HIS A 142 -13.69 18.79 -13.50
C HIS A 142 -13.61 18.21 -12.08
N PRO A 143 -14.05 18.98 -11.05
CA PRO A 143 -13.83 18.64 -9.64
C PRO A 143 -14.28 17.24 -9.23
N ASP A 144 -15.41 16.77 -9.76
CA ASP A 144 -15.94 15.44 -9.44
C ASP A 144 -15.01 14.33 -9.97
N VAL A 145 -14.56 14.45 -11.22
CA VAL A 145 -13.64 13.48 -11.84
C VAL A 145 -12.28 13.51 -11.15
N PHE A 146 -11.78 14.70 -10.82
CA PHE A 146 -10.54 14.87 -10.06
C PHE A 146 -10.61 14.17 -8.69
N ALA A 147 -11.70 14.37 -7.94
CA ALA A 147 -11.90 13.78 -6.62
C ALA A 147 -11.96 12.25 -6.70
N GLU A 148 -12.68 11.70 -7.66
CA GLU A 148 -12.78 10.25 -7.88
C GLU A 148 -11.41 9.61 -8.22
N ILE A 149 -10.64 10.21 -9.13
CA ILE A 149 -9.31 9.69 -9.48
C ILE A 149 -8.38 9.74 -8.27
N THR A 150 -8.42 10.84 -7.51
CA THR A 150 -7.58 11.02 -6.32
C THR A 150 -7.88 9.97 -5.24
N GLU A 151 -9.15 9.66 -4.99
CA GLU A 151 -9.51 8.60 -4.03
C GLU A 151 -9.15 7.21 -4.54
N THR A 152 -9.27 6.96 -5.85
CA THR A 152 -8.80 5.69 -6.46
C THR A 152 -7.29 5.51 -6.31
N VAL A 153 -6.50 6.56 -6.57
CA VAL A 153 -5.05 6.57 -6.32
C VAL A 153 -4.76 6.22 -4.86
N ARG A 154 -5.45 6.88 -3.93
CA ARG A 154 -5.26 6.64 -2.49
C ARG A 154 -5.62 5.21 -2.08
N THR A 155 -6.65 4.64 -2.68
CA THR A 155 -7.05 3.23 -2.46
C THR A 155 -5.94 2.27 -2.87
N PHE A 156 -5.30 2.49 -4.02
CA PHE A 156 -4.17 1.66 -4.45
C PHE A 156 -2.95 1.81 -3.53
N GLU A 157 -2.65 3.03 -3.08
CA GLU A 157 -1.56 3.27 -2.14
C GLU A 157 -1.79 2.62 -0.78
N ARG A 158 -3.02 2.67 -0.26
CA ARG A 158 -3.44 1.92 0.93
C ARG A 158 -3.26 0.42 0.73
N GLY A 159 -3.56 -0.10 -0.47
CA GLY A 159 -3.36 -1.51 -0.82
C GLY A 159 -1.89 -1.92 -0.75
N LEU A 160 -0.98 -1.09 -1.29
CA LEU A 160 0.48 -1.30 -1.17
C LEU A 160 0.98 -1.16 0.28
N ALA A 161 0.25 -0.46 1.15
CA ALA A 161 0.55 -0.34 2.56
C ALA A 161 -0.06 -1.45 3.45
N SER A 162 -0.78 -2.40 2.84
CA SER A 162 -1.57 -3.43 3.54
C SER A 162 -2.73 -2.86 4.39
N LEU A 163 -3.20 -1.64 4.08
CA LEU A 163 -4.37 -1.01 4.69
C LEU A 163 -5.67 -1.28 3.90
N ALA A 164 -5.55 -1.77 2.68
CA ALA A 164 -6.66 -2.15 1.81
C ALA A 164 -6.28 -3.39 1.00
N ARG A 165 -7.18 -3.83 0.11
CA ARG A 165 -6.89 -4.90 -0.84
C ARG A 165 -5.70 -4.52 -1.72
N GLU A 166 -4.76 -5.44 -1.86
CA GLU A 166 -3.59 -5.28 -2.72
C GLU A 166 -4.03 -5.08 -4.19
N PRO A 167 -3.53 -4.04 -4.88
CA PRO A 167 -3.89 -3.79 -6.26
C PRO A 167 -3.19 -4.76 -7.20
N ALA A 168 -3.92 -5.28 -8.20
CA ALA A 168 -3.30 -5.94 -9.34
C ALA A 168 -2.97 -4.94 -10.45
N VAL A 169 -1.88 -5.16 -11.19
CA VAL A 169 -1.47 -4.28 -12.32
C VAL A 169 -2.62 -4.05 -13.30
N ARG A 170 -3.35 -5.12 -13.66
CA ARG A 170 -4.52 -5.06 -14.55
C ARG A 170 -5.62 -4.11 -14.05
N GLU A 171 -5.80 -4.00 -12.74
CA GLU A 171 -6.85 -3.17 -12.13
C GLU A 171 -6.47 -1.70 -12.19
N VAL A 172 -5.19 -1.39 -11.96
CA VAL A 172 -4.67 -0.02 -12.11
C VAL A 172 -4.76 0.41 -13.58
N CYS A 173 -4.39 -0.45 -14.52
CA CYS A 173 -4.52 -0.19 -15.96
C CYS A 173 -5.98 0.04 -16.37
N ALA A 174 -6.90 -0.82 -15.94
CA ALA A 174 -8.33 -0.66 -16.24
C ALA A 174 -8.89 0.66 -15.69
N ALA A 175 -8.47 1.07 -14.49
CA ALA A 175 -8.85 2.37 -13.94
C ALA A 175 -8.34 3.53 -14.81
N ILE A 176 -7.11 3.47 -15.33
CA ILE A 176 -6.56 4.50 -16.24
C ILE A 176 -7.42 4.63 -17.49
N GLU A 177 -7.78 3.51 -18.12
CA GLU A 177 -8.59 3.48 -19.34
C GLU A 177 -9.98 4.10 -19.08
N ALA A 178 -10.66 3.63 -18.04
CA ALA A 178 -11.99 4.13 -17.68
C ALA A 178 -12.01 5.64 -17.40
N TYR A 179 -11.00 6.18 -16.70
CA TYR A 179 -10.93 7.60 -16.41
C TYR A 179 -10.54 8.47 -17.60
N ARG A 180 -9.78 7.94 -18.57
CA ARG A 180 -9.48 8.66 -19.82
C ARG A 180 -10.75 8.90 -20.63
N GLU A 181 -11.55 7.86 -20.82
CA GLU A 181 -12.82 7.95 -21.54
C GLU A 181 -13.78 8.95 -20.88
N ARG A 182 -13.87 8.90 -19.54
CA ARG A 182 -14.72 9.83 -18.77
C ARG A 182 -14.25 11.27 -18.83
N HIS A 183 -12.93 11.51 -18.79
CA HIS A 183 -12.36 12.85 -18.92
C HIS A 183 -12.66 13.47 -20.30
N GLU A 184 -12.48 12.69 -21.36
CA GLU A 184 -12.82 13.10 -22.74
C GLU A 184 -14.32 13.45 -22.87
N ALA A 185 -15.20 12.59 -22.34
CA ALA A 185 -16.64 12.84 -22.34
C ALA A 185 -17.04 14.08 -21.53
N ALA A 186 -16.35 14.37 -20.42
CA ALA A 186 -16.59 15.57 -19.62
C ALA A 186 -16.16 16.85 -20.36
N ARG A 187 -15.01 16.80 -21.03
CA ARG A 187 -14.52 17.89 -21.87
C ARG A 187 -15.48 18.20 -23.02
N ASP A 188 -15.97 17.19 -23.72
CA ASP A 188 -16.90 17.36 -24.84
C ASP A 188 -18.24 17.99 -24.42
N ARG A 189 -18.77 17.61 -23.25
CA ARG A 189 -19.97 18.22 -22.67
C ARG A 189 -19.76 19.72 -22.42
N ARG A 190 -18.66 20.10 -21.78
CA ARG A 190 -18.33 21.50 -21.52
C ARG A 190 -18.21 22.33 -22.82
N VAL A 191 -17.60 21.76 -23.86
CA VAL A 191 -17.51 22.41 -25.18
C VAL A 191 -18.89 22.63 -25.80
N ARG A 192 -19.80 21.66 -25.68
CA ARG A 192 -21.18 21.80 -26.17
C ARG A 192 -21.97 22.86 -25.39
N GLU A 193 -21.83 22.88 -24.08
CA GLU A 193 -22.50 23.84 -23.19
C GLU A 193 -21.97 25.26 -23.35
N SER A 194 -20.69 25.41 -23.70
CA SER A 194 -20.05 26.72 -23.92
C SER A 194 -20.33 27.32 -25.30
N ARG A 195 -20.98 26.59 -26.22
CA ARG A 195 -21.36 27.14 -27.53
C ARG A 195 -22.52 28.13 -27.35
N PRO A 196 -22.39 29.40 -27.81
CA PRO A 196 -23.48 30.35 -27.71
C PRO A 196 -24.69 29.81 -28.48
N ARG A 197 -25.85 29.81 -27.83
CA ARG A 197 -27.13 29.60 -28.52
C ARG A 197 -27.32 30.79 -29.45
N ILE A 198 -26.94 30.63 -30.72
CA ILE A 198 -27.29 31.58 -31.76
C ILE A 198 -28.81 31.50 -31.89
N PHE A 199 -29.51 32.41 -31.20
CA PHE A 199 -30.95 32.60 -31.35
C PHE A 199 -31.19 32.98 -32.83
N ARG A 200 -31.97 32.14 -33.51
CA ARG A 200 -32.55 32.43 -34.83
C ARG A 200 -33.86 33.17 -34.64
#